data_AF-A0A2L2XH22-F1
#
_entry.id   AF-A0A2L2XH22-F1
#
_cell.length_a   1.000
_cell.length_b   1.000
_cell.length_c   1.000
_cell.angle_alpha   90.00
_cell.angle_beta   90.00
_cell.angle_gamma   90.00
#
_symmetry.space_group_name_H-M   'P 1'
#
loop_
_entity.id
_entity.type
_entity.pdbx_description
1 polymer ?
#
loop_
_entity_poly.entity_id
_entity_poly.type
_entity_poly.pdbx_seq_one_letter_code
_entity_poly.pdbx_strand_id
1 'polypeptide(L)'
;MRKQERLLTTAEVCSTLGVTPAKVRLLTDEGYLEIQGKQKLKHGDVNLYSPEQVESLTREMPRILANWATRENARFGAARSGRIRAFESANAWEVRKDRERFLASLNPAPEKTADLLRVSYYLYHLNHYAKAGQKYLYDLKEKVLKSMAQNFIEEPELEIVKVEGLQQINLCQNCRAKARSMGLSYAEMARSGEGCPRCARNNSYYDLFEFNIAWGEHRFSFHTPFSVARKWFSQNRQLPRRNRGHQQEQGLTFGRPITEREARALPMDEVLKQLDFFLEKY
;
A
#
# COMPACT_ATOMS: atom_id res chain seq x y z
N MET A 1 13.79 38.16 11.56
CA MET A 1 14.17 36.94 10.83
C MET A 1 12.93 36.08 10.69
N ARG A 2 12.38 35.90 9.49
CA ARG A 2 11.26 34.99 9.26
C ARG A 2 11.78 33.57 9.42
N LYS A 3 11.17 32.76 10.30
CA LYS A 3 11.33 31.30 10.27
C LYS A 3 11.08 30.88 8.83
N GLN A 4 12.01 30.18 8.20
CA GLN A 4 11.68 29.42 6.99
C GLN A 4 10.66 28.38 7.44
N GLU A 5 9.39 28.66 7.21
CA GLU A 5 8.33 27.73 7.57
C GLU A 5 8.49 26.49 6.70
N ARG A 6 8.53 25.34 7.37
CA ARG A 6 8.68 24.05 6.71
C ARG A 6 7.43 23.80 5.87
N LEU A 7 7.61 23.56 4.57
CA LEU A 7 6.51 23.16 3.71
C LEU A 7 5.83 21.88 4.23
N LEU A 8 4.52 21.78 4.03
CA LEU A 8 3.69 20.67 4.47
C LEU A 8 3.62 19.57 3.43
N THR A 9 3.64 18.32 3.86
CA THR A 9 3.36 17.15 3.04
C THR A 9 1.86 16.95 2.81
N THR A 10 1.47 16.13 1.84
CA THR A 10 0.05 15.75 1.63
C THR A 10 -0.63 15.22 2.91
N ALA A 11 0.08 14.47 3.76
CA ALA A 11 -0.49 13.95 5.01
C ALA A 11 -0.83 15.07 6.00
N GLU A 12 0.06 16.06 6.11
CA GLU A 12 -0.16 17.23 6.97
C GLU A 12 -1.29 18.11 6.44
N VAL A 13 -1.35 18.34 5.13
CA VAL A 13 -2.48 19.06 4.51
C VAL A 13 -3.81 18.36 4.79
N CYS A 14 -3.87 17.03 4.66
CA CYS A 14 -5.06 16.24 5.00
C CYS A 14 -5.48 16.46 6.46
N SER A 15 -4.52 16.43 7.39
CA SER A 15 -4.74 16.62 8.82
C SER A 15 -5.25 18.03 9.12
N THR A 16 -4.61 19.06 8.55
CA THR A 16 -4.98 20.47 8.76
C THR A 16 -6.36 20.80 8.18
N LEU A 17 -6.67 20.35 6.97
CA LEU A 17 -7.92 20.68 6.29
C LEU A 17 -9.08 19.72 6.60
N GLY A 18 -8.82 18.62 7.31
CA GLY A 18 -9.81 17.59 7.59
C GLY A 18 -10.31 16.87 6.32
N VAL A 19 -9.44 16.67 5.34
CA VAL A 19 -9.78 16.05 4.04
C VAL A 19 -8.89 14.86 3.70
N THR A 20 -9.28 14.09 2.69
CA THR A 20 -8.51 12.92 2.24
C THR A 20 -7.48 13.30 1.15
N PRO A 21 -6.47 12.44 0.88
CA PRO A 21 -5.50 12.72 -0.18
C PRO A 21 -6.13 12.89 -1.57
N ALA A 22 -7.28 12.25 -1.83
CA ALA A 22 -8.03 12.45 -3.07
C ALA A 22 -8.59 13.87 -3.18
N LYS A 23 -9.07 14.44 -2.06
CA LYS A 23 -9.53 15.83 -2.01
C LYS A 23 -8.36 16.83 -2.07
N VAL A 24 -7.20 16.53 -1.49
CA VAL A 24 -5.98 17.35 -1.68
C VAL A 24 -5.56 17.40 -3.15
N ARG A 25 -5.61 16.25 -3.84
CA ARG A 25 -5.37 16.20 -5.29
C ARG A 25 -6.36 17.09 -6.04
N LEU A 26 -7.66 17.01 -5.70
CA LEU A 26 -8.67 17.86 -6.33
C LEU A 26 -8.47 19.35 -6.03
N LEU A 27 -8.06 19.74 -4.81
CA LEU A 27 -7.67 21.12 -4.50
C LEU A 27 -6.53 21.60 -5.40
N THR A 28 -5.57 20.72 -5.69
CA THR A 28 -4.45 21.04 -6.56
C THR A 28 -4.88 21.14 -8.03
N ASP A 29 -5.65 20.15 -8.50
CA ASP A 29 -6.13 20.09 -9.89
C ASP A 29 -7.06 21.26 -10.24
N GLU A 30 -7.82 21.76 -9.27
CA GLU A 30 -8.72 22.92 -9.45
C GLU A 30 -8.06 24.27 -9.11
N GLY A 31 -6.78 24.28 -8.75
CA GLY A 31 -6.00 25.50 -8.50
C GLY A 31 -6.26 26.20 -7.16
N TYR A 32 -6.93 25.54 -6.21
CA TYR A 32 -7.10 26.06 -4.85
C TYR A 32 -5.83 25.96 -4.01
N LEU A 33 -5.01 24.94 -4.28
CA LEU A 33 -3.79 24.66 -3.53
C LEU A 33 -2.62 24.45 -4.50
N GLU A 34 -1.49 25.13 -4.27
CA GLU A 34 -0.33 25.05 -5.15
C GLU A 34 0.77 24.16 -4.58
N ILE A 35 1.38 23.35 -5.44
CA ILE A 35 2.58 22.58 -5.09
C ILE A 35 3.78 23.54 -5.12
N GLN A 36 4.29 23.87 -3.92
CA GLN A 36 5.46 24.74 -3.74
C GLN A 36 6.79 24.00 -3.91
N GLY A 37 6.78 22.67 -3.77
CA GLY A 37 7.97 21.86 -3.94
C GLY A 37 7.68 20.39 -4.09
N LYS A 38 8.72 19.62 -4.45
CA LYS A 38 8.67 18.16 -4.49
C LYS A 38 9.90 17.58 -3.81
N GLN A 39 9.68 16.69 -2.86
CA GLN A 39 10.74 15.86 -2.29
C GLN A 39 10.79 14.54 -3.06
N LYS A 40 11.92 14.28 -3.73
CA LYS A 40 12.13 13.03 -4.47
C LYS A 40 12.41 11.88 -3.51
N LEU A 41 11.64 10.80 -3.64
CA LEU A 41 11.85 9.54 -2.95
C LEU A 41 12.00 8.39 -3.97
N LYS A 42 12.39 7.20 -3.51
CA LYS A 42 12.72 6.07 -4.40
C LYS A 42 11.51 5.63 -5.23
N HIS A 43 10.31 5.60 -4.64
CA HIS A 43 9.09 5.13 -5.31
C HIS A 43 8.13 6.25 -5.74
N GLY A 44 8.53 7.53 -5.65
CA GLY A 44 7.72 8.66 -6.12
C GLY A 44 8.09 9.96 -5.44
N ASP A 45 7.39 11.03 -5.80
CA ASP A 45 7.61 12.35 -5.21
C ASP A 45 6.58 12.61 -4.10
N VAL A 46 7.02 13.29 -3.03
CA VAL A 46 6.13 13.92 -2.06
C VAL A 46 5.90 15.36 -2.49
N ASN A 47 4.66 15.72 -2.80
CA ASN A 47 4.29 17.11 -3.03
C ASN A 47 4.32 17.88 -1.71
N LEU A 48 4.87 19.09 -1.76
CA LEU A 48 5.04 20.00 -0.63
C LEU A 48 4.22 21.28 -0.86
N TYR A 49 3.56 21.77 0.19
CA TYR A 49 2.60 22.86 0.15
C TYR A 49 2.95 23.96 1.16
N SER A 50 2.59 25.22 0.88
CA SER A 50 2.79 26.33 1.81
C SER A 50 1.86 26.19 3.03
N PRO A 51 2.38 26.29 4.27
CA PRO A 51 1.54 26.35 5.48
C PRO A 51 0.52 27.48 5.41
N GLU A 52 0.93 28.67 4.96
CA GLU A 52 0.08 29.86 4.90
C GLU A 52 -1.09 29.67 3.93
N GLN A 53 -0.84 29.05 2.77
CA GLN A 53 -1.90 28.73 1.81
C GLN A 53 -2.88 27.70 2.41
N VAL A 54 -2.36 26.65 3.03
CA VAL A 54 -3.19 25.61 3.67
C VAL A 54 -4.04 26.20 4.81
N GLU A 55 -3.46 27.05 5.65
CA GLU A 55 -4.19 27.73 6.72
C GLU A 55 -5.31 28.63 6.18
N SER A 56 -5.03 29.41 5.13
CA SER A 56 -6.03 30.26 4.48
C SER A 56 -7.21 29.45 3.92
N LEU A 57 -6.94 28.28 3.34
CA LEU A 57 -7.96 27.39 2.78
C LEU A 57 -8.90 26.83 3.83
N THR A 58 -8.48 26.67 5.09
CA THR A 58 -9.33 26.15 6.19
C THR A 58 -10.68 26.88 6.26
N ARG A 59 -10.69 28.20 6.04
CA ARG A 59 -11.92 29.01 6.06
C ARG A 59 -12.77 28.85 4.80
N GLU A 60 -12.14 28.54 3.67
CA GLU A 60 -12.82 28.34 2.39
C GLU A 60 -13.33 26.91 2.18
N MET A 61 -12.77 25.94 2.91
CA MET A 61 -13.11 24.51 2.77
C MET A 61 -14.62 24.24 2.80
N PRO A 62 -15.44 24.80 3.70
CA PRO A 62 -16.89 24.55 3.69
C PRO A 62 -17.55 24.94 2.36
N ARG A 63 -17.16 26.08 1.78
CA ARG A 63 -17.67 26.57 0.49
C ARG A 63 -17.20 25.67 -0.66
N ILE A 64 -15.92 25.31 -0.68
CA ILE A 64 -15.34 24.43 -1.70
C ILE A 64 -16.03 23.07 -1.69
N LEU A 65 -16.20 22.46 -0.50
CA LEU A 65 -16.89 21.17 -0.34
C LEU A 65 -18.36 21.25 -0.78
N ALA A 66 -19.07 22.34 -0.49
CA ALA A 66 -20.45 22.55 -0.93
C ALA A 66 -20.56 22.67 -2.47
N ASN A 67 -19.61 23.36 -3.11
CA ASN A 67 -19.53 23.46 -4.56
C ASN A 67 -19.27 22.09 -5.21
N TRP A 68 -18.36 21.30 -4.63
CA TRP A 68 -18.10 19.93 -5.08
C TRP A 68 -19.33 19.05 -4.96
N ALA A 69 -20.01 19.09 -3.81
CA ALA A 69 -21.25 18.34 -3.60
C ALA A 69 -22.35 18.76 -4.59
N THR A 70 -22.46 20.05 -4.91
CA THR A 70 -23.42 20.57 -5.91
C THR A 70 -23.12 20.01 -7.31
N ARG A 71 -21.84 20.00 -7.73
CA ARG A 71 -21.43 19.42 -9.01
C ARG A 71 -21.67 17.91 -9.08
N GLU A 72 -21.38 17.18 -8.01
CA GLU A 72 -21.70 15.75 -7.90
C GLU A 72 -23.22 15.51 -8.00
N ASN A 73 -24.03 16.30 -7.29
CA ASN A 73 -25.48 16.23 -7.34
C ASN A 73 -26.03 16.48 -8.76
N ALA A 74 -25.48 17.46 -9.47
CA ALA A 74 -25.86 17.75 -10.86
C ALA A 74 -25.48 16.60 -11.81
N ARG A 75 -24.32 15.96 -11.59
CA ARG A 75 -23.82 14.88 -12.46
C ARG A 75 -24.51 13.54 -12.24
N PHE A 76 -24.79 13.16 -10.99
CA PHE A 76 -25.26 11.82 -10.62
C PHE A 76 -26.67 11.80 -10.03
N GLY A 77 -27.30 12.97 -9.90
CA GLY A 77 -28.57 13.16 -9.22
C GLY A 77 -28.39 13.42 -7.72
N ALA A 78 -29.14 14.38 -7.18
CA ALA A 78 -29.05 14.80 -5.78
C ALA A 78 -29.41 13.67 -4.80
N ALA A 79 -30.47 12.90 -5.09
CA ALA A 79 -30.90 11.79 -4.24
C ALA A 79 -29.83 10.68 -4.14
N ARG A 80 -29.24 10.29 -5.28
CA ARG A 80 -28.18 9.27 -5.33
C ARG A 80 -26.92 9.74 -4.61
N SER A 81 -26.47 10.95 -4.90
CA SER A 81 -25.26 11.54 -4.32
C SER A 81 -25.41 11.76 -2.81
N GLY A 82 -26.58 12.20 -2.36
CA GLY A 82 -26.91 12.31 -0.94
C GLY A 82 -26.85 10.96 -0.21
N ARG A 83 -27.41 9.89 -0.79
CA ARG A 83 -27.33 8.54 -0.22
C ARG A 83 -25.88 8.04 -0.14
N ILE A 84 -25.07 8.27 -1.17
CA ILE A 84 -23.65 7.89 -1.15
C ILE A 84 -22.91 8.59 -0.01
N ARG A 85 -23.06 9.91 0.15
CA ARG A 85 -22.39 10.66 1.22
C ARG A 85 -22.82 10.22 2.63
N ALA A 86 -24.11 9.96 2.82
CA ALA A 86 -24.63 9.43 4.08
C ALA A 86 -24.05 8.04 4.38
N PHE A 87 -24.04 7.16 3.37
CA PHE A 87 -23.49 5.81 3.46
C PHE A 87 -21.97 5.81 3.73
N GLU A 88 -21.21 6.67 3.06
CA GLU A 88 -19.77 6.84 3.31
C GLU A 88 -19.48 7.26 4.75
N SER A 89 -20.29 8.18 5.29
CA SER A 89 -20.12 8.69 6.66
C SER A 89 -20.46 7.63 7.70
N ALA A 90 -21.58 6.91 7.54
CA ALA A 90 -21.96 5.80 8.41
C ALA A 90 -20.90 4.69 8.39
N ASN A 91 -20.40 4.31 7.21
CA ASN A 91 -19.38 3.28 7.11
C ASN A 91 -18.01 3.73 7.65
N ALA A 92 -17.68 5.03 7.59
CA ALA A 92 -16.45 5.52 8.20
C ALA A 92 -16.46 5.29 9.73
N TRP A 93 -17.62 5.43 10.37
CA TRP A 93 -17.80 5.07 11.78
C TRP A 93 -17.63 3.56 12.02
N GLU A 94 -18.19 2.72 11.15
CA GLU A 94 -18.00 1.26 11.23
C GLU A 94 -16.51 0.88 11.14
N VAL A 95 -15.78 1.47 10.19
CA VAL A 95 -14.33 1.24 10.05
C VAL A 95 -13.56 1.67 11.31
N ARG A 96 -13.94 2.79 11.95
CA ARG A 96 -13.34 3.20 13.23
C ARG A 96 -13.63 2.21 14.35
N LYS A 97 -14.86 1.72 14.43
CA LYS A 97 -15.26 0.70 15.41
C LYS A 97 -14.50 -0.61 15.19
N ASP A 98 -14.31 -1.02 13.94
CA ASP A 98 -13.53 -2.22 13.61
C ASP A 98 -12.04 -2.04 13.95
N ARG A 99 -11.48 -0.85 13.74
CA ARG A 99 -10.13 -0.50 14.23
C ARG A 99 -10.04 -0.64 15.74
N GLU A 100 -10.96 -0.05 16.49
CA GLU A 100 -10.95 -0.11 17.96
C GLU A 100 -11.10 -1.54 18.46
N ARG A 101 -11.98 -2.33 17.85
CA ARG A 101 -12.12 -3.75 18.15
C ARG A 101 -10.84 -4.52 17.88
N PHE A 102 -10.19 -4.26 16.75
CA PHE A 102 -8.90 -4.87 16.42
C PHE A 102 -7.82 -4.49 17.44
N LEU A 103 -7.68 -3.21 17.80
CA LEU A 103 -6.67 -2.80 18.77
C LEU A 103 -6.95 -3.41 20.16
N ALA A 104 -8.23 -3.50 20.55
CA ALA A 104 -8.63 -4.12 21.81
C ALA A 104 -8.37 -5.64 21.83
N SER A 105 -8.47 -6.33 20.68
CA SER A 105 -8.18 -7.76 20.60
C SER A 105 -6.68 -8.09 20.71
N LEU A 106 -5.80 -7.09 20.69
CA LEU A 106 -4.36 -7.27 20.92
C LEU A 106 -3.99 -7.30 22.41
N ASN A 107 -4.88 -6.85 23.32
CA ASN A 107 -4.62 -6.79 24.75
C ASN A 107 -4.16 -8.12 25.40
N PRO A 108 -4.69 -9.30 25.03
CA PRO A 108 -4.23 -10.57 25.59
C PRO A 108 -2.96 -11.14 24.92
N ALA A 109 -2.45 -10.52 23.84
CA ALA A 109 -1.25 -10.98 23.16
C ALA A 109 0.02 -10.54 23.90
N PRO A 110 1.13 -11.31 23.82
CA PRO A 110 2.44 -10.82 24.26
C PRO A 110 2.79 -9.49 23.59
N GLU A 111 3.49 -8.59 24.30
CA GLU A 111 3.76 -7.23 23.81
C GLU A 111 4.37 -7.20 22.40
N LYS A 112 5.36 -8.07 22.16
CA LYS A 112 6.02 -8.17 20.86
C LYS A 112 5.07 -8.66 19.76
N THR A 113 4.24 -9.66 20.03
CA THR A 113 3.19 -10.12 19.12
C THR A 113 2.15 -9.01 18.85
N ALA A 114 1.73 -8.29 19.89
CA ALA A 114 0.81 -7.17 19.77
C ALA A 114 1.38 -6.05 18.89
N ASP A 115 2.66 -5.73 19.05
CA ASP A 115 3.36 -4.74 18.21
C ASP A 115 3.47 -5.19 16.76
N LEU A 116 3.79 -6.47 16.51
CA LEU A 116 3.83 -7.06 15.18
C LEU A 116 2.46 -6.97 14.47
N LEU A 117 1.37 -7.28 15.19
CA LEU A 117 0.02 -7.21 14.64
C LEU A 117 -0.42 -5.75 14.42
N ARG A 118 -0.11 -4.86 15.36
CA ARG A 118 -0.44 -3.43 15.26
C ARG A 118 0.27 -2.79 14.06
N VAL A 119 1.57 -3.03 13.89
CA VAL A 119 2.30 -2.50 12.73
C VAL A 119 1.76 -3.11 11.43
N SER A 120 1.42 -4.40 11.41
CA SER A 120 0.83 -5.05 10.24
C SER A 120 -0.51 -4.41 9.84
N TYR A 121 -1.35 -4.07 10.80
CA TYR A 121 -2.60 -3.37 10.55
C TYR A 121 -2.38 -2.00 9.87
N TYR A 122 -1.48 -1.17 10.40
CA TYR A 122 -1.20 0.12 9.79
C TYR A 122 -0.47 -0.01 8.44
N LEU A 123 0.40 -1.01 8.29
CA LEU A 123 1.10 -1.29 7.03
C LEU A 123 0.14 -1.73 5.91
N TYR A 124 -0.92 -2.46 6.25
CA TYR A 124 -2.02 -2.79 5.34
C TYR A 124 -2.68 -1.52 4.78
N HIS A 125 -3.00 -0.56 5.65
CA HIS A 125 -3.61 0.71 5.21
C HIS A 125 -2.64 1.61 4.45
N LEU A 126 -1.35 1.64 4.85
CA LEU A 126 -0.30 2.33 4.10
C LEU A 126 -0.24 1.85 2.63
N ASN A 127 -0.33 0.54 2.43
CA ASN A 127 -0.33 -0.07 1.10
C ASN A 127 -1.54 0.39 0.25
N HIS A 128 -2.70 0.58 0.87
CA HIS A 128 -3.90 1.10 0.20
C HIS A 128 -3.75 2.57 -0.20
N TYR A 129 -3.14 3.41 0.65
CA TYR A 129 -2.79 4.78 0.30
C TYR A 129 -1.78 4.84 -0.85
N ALA A 130 -0.76 3.98 -0.84
CA ALA A 130 0.24 3.91 -1.92
C ALA A 130 -0.42 3.60 -3.27
N LYS A 131 -1.38 2.67 -3.29
CA LYS A 131 -2.16 2.30 -4.48
C LYS A 131 -3.15 3.36 -4.93
N ALA A 132 -3.58 4.25 -4.02
CA ALA A 132 -4.38 5.44 -4.35
C ALA A 132 -3.54 6.61 -4.93
N GLY A 133 -2.26 6.36 -5.25
CA GLY A 133 -1.40 7.30 -5.96
C GLY A 133 -0.32 7.96 -5.09
N GLN A 134 -0.24 7.62 -3.79
CA GLN A 134 0.83 8.08 -2.90
C GLN A 134 2.03 7.11 -2.94
N LYS A 135 2.58 6.85 -4.13
CA LYS A 135 3.57 5.77 -4.36
C LYS A 135 4.83 5.89 -3.50
N TYR A 136 5.20 7.10 -3.09
CA TYR A 136 6.34 7.35 -2.20
C TYR A 136 6.23 6.61 -0.85
N LEU A 137 5.01 6.23 -0.44
CA LEU A 137 4.77 5.45 0.77
C LEU A 137 5.39 4.05 0.72
N TYR A 138 5.74 3.53 -0.47
CA TYR A 138 6.48 2.28 -0.56
C TYR A 138 7.89 2.36 0.05
N ASP A 139 8.49 3.56 0.14
CA ASP A 139 9.76 3.75 0.86
C ASP A 139 9.57 3.45 2.36
N LEU A 140 8.48 3.94 2.98
CA LEU A 140 8.18 3.64 4.38
C LEU A 140 7.82 2.17 4.57
N LYS A 141 7.03 1.59 3.65
CA LYS A 141 6.75 0.14 3.66
C LYS A 141 8.02 -0.69 3.68
N GLU A 142 9.01 -0.36 2.87
CA GLU A 142 10.29 -1.06 2.84
C GLU A 142 11.04 -0.96 4.17
N LYS A 143 11.05 0.22 4.81
CA LYS A 143 11.67 0.41 6.14
C LYS A 143 10.99 -0.45 7.21
N VAL A 144 9.66 -0.44 7.25
CA VAL A 144 8.87 -1.22 8.21
C VAL A 144 9.11 -2.72 8.03
N LEU A 145 9.01 -3.24 6.79
CA LEU A 145 9.27 -4.65 6.52
C LEU A 145 10.70 -5.07 6.85
N LYS A 146 11.68 -4.18 6.64
CA LYS A 146 13.06 -4.42 7.06
C LYS A 146 13.17 -4.52 8.57
N SER A 147 12.58 -3.60 9.34
CA SER A 147 12.59 -3.69 10.81
C SER A 147 11.86 -4.94 11.31
N MET A 148 10.73 -5.33 10.71
CA MET A 148 10.08 -6.62 10.99
C MET A 148 11.02 -7.81 10.76
N ALA A 149 11.71 -7.86 9.61
CA ALA A 149 12.67 -8.91 9.30
C ALA A 149 13.90 -8.95 10.23
N GLN A 150 14.24 -7.85 10.88
CA GLN A 150 15.41 -7.77 11.77
C GLN A 150 15.03 -8.08 13.21
N ASN A 151 13.87 -7.62 13.66
CA ASN A 151 13.48 -7.65 15.07
C ASN A 151 12.48 -8.76 15.42
N PHE A 152 11.74 -9.31 14.43
CA PHE A 152 10.65 -10.25 14.65
C PHE A 152 10.81 -11.59 13.93
N ILE A 153 11.94 -11.83 13.27
CA ILE A 153 12.15 -13.01 12.43
C ILE A 153 12.21 -14.34 13.19
N GLU A 154 12.40 -14.29 14.51
CA GLU A 154 12.33 -15.46 15.41
C GLU A 154 10.94 -15.61 16.06
N GLU A 155 10.03 -14.65 15.85
CA GLU A 155 8.69 -14.73 16.40
C GLU A 155 7.86 -15.76 15.63
N PRO A 156 7.15 -16.68 16.31
CA PRO A 156 6.39 -17.73 15.63
C PRO A 156 5.24 -17.18 14.79
N GLU A 157 4.77 -15.96 15.09
CA GLU A 157 3.71 -15.31 14.32
C GLU A 157 4.18 -14.71 13.00
N LEU A 158 5.50 -14.58 12.76
CA LEU A 158 6.06 -14.05 11.51
C LEU A 158 6.78 -15.15 10.73
N GLU A 159 6.20 -15.56 9.61
CA GLU A 159 6.85 -16.40 8.63
C GLU A 159 7.35 -15.56 7.44
N ILE A 160 8.63 -15.67 7.09
CA ILE A 160 9.18 -15.04 5.88
C ILE A 160 9.61 -16.13 4.90
N VAL A 161 8.95 -16.16 3.73
CA VAL A 161 9.17 -17.16 2.70
C VAL A 161 9.77 -16.50 1.46
N LYS A 162 10.81 -17.12 0.88
CA LYS A 162 11.28 -16.77 -0.47
C LYS A 162 10.35 -17.43 -1.47
N VAL A 163 9.57 -16.64 -2.18
CA VAL A 163 8.72 -17.10 -3.28
C VAL A 163 9.48 -16.95 -4.58
N GLU A 164 9.79 -18.07 -5.22
CA GLU A 164 10.47 -18.09 -6.51
C GLU A 164 9.45 -17.95 -7.65
N GLY A 165 9.67 -16.95 -8.49
CA GLY A 165 8.83 -16.67 -9.65
C GLY A 165 8.90 -17.81 -10.67
N LEU A 166 7.83 -18.03 -11.42
CA LEU A 166 7.88 -18.93 -12.56
C LEU A 166 8.82 -18.33 -13.61
N GLN A 167 9.78 -19.13 -14.07
CA GLN A 167 10.70 -18.73 -15.13
C GLN A 167 9.89 -18.38 -16.39
N GLN A 168 9.97 -17.13 -16.83
CA GLN A 168 9.26 -16.71 -18.04
C GLN A 168 10.11 -17.04 -19.26
N ILE A 169 9.67 -18.02 -20.04
CA ILE A 169 10.34 -18.42 -21.27
C ILE A 169 9.70 -17.67 -22.45
N ASN A 170 10.48 -16.79 -23.06
CA ASN A 170 10.14 -16.20 -24.34
C ASN A 170 10.57 -17.15 -25.46
N LEU A 171 9.60 -17.89 -26.00
CA LEU A 171 9.82 -18.86 -27.06
C LEU A 171 10.36 -18.18 -28.33
N CYS A 172 11.43 -18.74 -28.91
CA CYS A 172 11.91 -18.38 -30.24
C CYS A 172 10.90 -18.79 -31.32
N GLN A 173 11.06 -18.31 -32.55
CA GLN A 173 10.12 -18.62 -33.64
C GLN A 173 9.92 -20.13 -33.87
N ASN A 174 10.99 -20.93 -33.76
CA ASN A 174 10.92 -22.38 -33.94
C ASN A 174 10.09 -23.06 -32.84
N CYS A 175 10.27 -22.65 -31.57
CA CYS A 175 9.47 -23.18 -30.47
C CYS A 175 8.00 -22.72 -30.55
N ARG A 176 7.73 -21.52 -31.07
CA ARG A 176 6.36 -21.07 -31.35
C ARG A 176 5.69 -21.92 -32.43
N ALA A 177 6.42 -22.26 -33.49
CA ALA A 177 5.92 -23.14 -34.54
C ALA A 177 5.63 -24.55 -34.00
N LYS A 178 6.53 -25.09 -33.16
CA LYS A 178 6.35 -26.36 -32.45
C LYS A 178 5.11 -26.35 -31.53
N ALA A 179 4.88 -25.26 -30.80
CA ALA A 179 3.68 -25.11 -29.96
C ALA A 179 2.41 -25.25 -30.80
N ARG A 180 2.33 -24.54 -31.93
CA ARG A 180 1.18 -24.61 -32.84
C ARG A 180 0.99 -26.01 -33.43
N SER A 181 2.06 -26.70 -33.82
CA SER A 181 1.95 -28.07 -34.35
C SER A 181 1.48 -29.08 -33.30
N MET A 182 1.69 -28.77 -32.01
CA MET A 182 1.21 -29.58 -30.89
C MET A 182 -0.19 -29.15 -30.40
N GLY A 183 -0.83 -28.18 -31.06
CA GLY A 183 -2.12 -27.63 -30.61
C GLY A 183 -2.04 -26.82 -29.31
N LEU A 184 -0.84 -26.44 -28.87
CA LEU A 184 -0.62 -25.66 -27.65
C LEU A 184 -0.52 -24.18 -27.98
N SER A 185 -1.11 -23.34 -27.12
CA SER A 185 -0.83 -21.90 -27.13
C SER A 185 0.61 -21.62 -26.69
N TYR A 186 1.13 -20.46 -27.08
CA TYR A 186 2.46 -20.04 -26.62
C TYR A 186 2.55 -19.93 -25.10
N ALA A 187 1.45 -19.55 -24.44
CA ALA A 187 1.39 -19.47 -23.00
C ALA A 187 1.48 -20.87 -22.37
N GLU A 188 0.82 -21.88 -22.94
CA GLU A 188 0.89 -23.26 -22.46
C GLU A 188 2.28 -23.87 -22.64
N MET A 189 2.91 -23.69 -23.82
CA MET A 189 4.27 -24.19 -24.05
C MET A 189 5.34 -23.40 -23.26
N ALA A 190 5.14 -22.09 -23.02
CA ALA A 190 6.03 -21.33 -22.13
C ALA A 190 5.88 -21.75 -20.66
N ARG A 191 4.67 -22.15 -20.23
CA ARG A 191 4.38 -22.64 -18.87
C ARG A 191 4.93 -24.05 -18.61
N SER A 192 5.06 -24.90 -19.62
CA SER A 192 5.62 -26.25 -19.46
C SER A 192 7.14 -26.26 -19.24
N GLY A 193 7.82 -25.10 -19.34
CA GLY A 193 9.27 -25.01 -19.22
C GLY A 193 10.03 -25.50 -20.47
N GLU A 194 9.31 -25.96 -21.50
CA GLU A 194 9.88 -26.51 -22.73
C GLU A 194 10.29 -25.39 -23.71
N GLY A 195 11.48 -24.83 -23.49
CA GLY A 195 12.14 -23.92 -24.43
C GLY A 195 13.52 -24.43 -24.83
N CYS A 196 13.87 -24.29 -26.12
CA CYS A 196 15.24 -24.57 -26.57
C CYS A 196 16.25 -23.53 -26.03
N PRO A 197 17.56 -23.78 -26.10
CA PRO A 197 18.59 -22.82 -25.64
C PRO A 197 18.53 -21.43 -26.29
N ARG A 198 17.88 -21.29 -27.46
CA ARG A 198 17.65 -19.99 -28.13
C ARG A 198 16.44 -19.22 -27.61
N CYS A 199 15.61 -19.84 -26.76
CA CYS A 199 14.51 -19.14 -26.10
C CYS A 199 15.08 -18.27 -25.00
N ALA A 200 14.68 -17.00 -24.95
CA ALA A 200 15.11 -16.11 -23.89
C ALA A 200 14.41 -16.54 -22.59
N ARG A 201 15.21 -17.09 -21.66
CA ARG A 201 14.73 -17.38 -20.31
C ARG A 201 14.96 -16.16 -19.47
N ASN A 202 13.89 -15.43 -19.23
CA ASN A 202 13.93 -14.38 -18.23
C ASN A 202 13.63 -15.07 -16.90
N ASN A 203 14.59 -15.05 -15.97
CA ASN A 203 14.28 -15.13 -14.56
C ASN A 203 13.54 -13.82 -14.25
N SER A 204 12.25 -13.81 -14.57
CA SER A 204 11.40 -12.63 -14.55
C SER A 204 11.27 -12.17 -13.11
N TYR A 205 11.65 -10.92 -12.84
CA TYR A 205 10.90 -9.86 -12.15
C TYR A 205 10.00 -10.16 -10.92
N TYR A 206 9.93 -11.40 -10.41
CA TYR A 206 8.89 -11.86 -9.50
C TYR A 206 9.38 -12.73 -8.35
N ASP A 207 10.69 -12.98 -8.24
CA ASP A 207 11.23 -13.46 -6.97
C ASP A 207 10.92 -12.41 -5.91
N LEU A 208 10.21 -12.82 -4.87
CA LEU A 208 9.76 -11.95 -3.80
C LEU A 208 9.96 -12.64 -2.46
N PHE A 209 10.09 -11.83 -1.42
CA PHE A 209 9.88 -12.30 -0.06
C PHE A 209 8.43 -12.02 0.33
N GLU A 210 7.77 -13.04 0.83
CA GLU A 210 6.42 -13.01 1.39
C GLU A 210 6.53 -13.04 2.91
N PHE A 211 5.96 -12.03 3.56
CA PHE A 211 5.89 -11.89 5.02
C PHE A 211 4.48 -12.27 5.44
N ASN A 212 4.31 -13.44 6.05
CA ASN A 212 3.02 -13.93 6.53
C ASN A 212 2.96 -13.76 8.04
N ILE A 213 1.99 -12.97 8.50
CA ILE A 213 1.75 -12.71 9.91
C ILE A 213 0.43 -13.39 10.28
N ALA A 214 0.45 -14.25 11.29
CA ALA A 214 -0.75 -14.93 11.76
C ALA A 214 -0.78 -15.06 13.29
N TRP A 215 -1.89 -14.62 13.90
CA TRP A 215 -2.16 -14.83 15.33
C TRP A 215 -3.67 -14.83 15.58
N GLY A 216 -4.19 -15.92 16.15
CA GLY A 216 -5.63 -16.14 16.28
C GLY A 216 -6.35 -15.99 14.93
N GLU A 217 -7.34 -15.11 14.87
CA GLU A 217 -8.10 -14.79 13.66
C GLU A 217 -7.44 -13.72 12.77
N HIS A 218 -6.34 -13.10 13.22
CA HIS A 218 -5.68 -12.02 12.50
C HIS A 218 -4.64 -12.57 11.53
N ARG A 219 -4.77 -12.19 10.24
CA ARG A 219 -3.81 -12.57 9.20
C ARG A 219 -3.47 -11.38 8.31
N PHE A 220 -2.16 -11.20 8.08
CA PHE A 220 -1.63 -10.24 7.13
C PHE A 220 -0.59 -10.92 6.25
N SER A 221 -0.48 -10.48 5.00
CA SER A 221 0.62 -10.89 4.14
C SER A 221 1.20 -9.67 3.42
N PHE A 222 2.52 -9.61 3.28
CA PHE A 222 3.17 -8.51 2.58
C PHE A 222 4.26 -9.04 1.66
N HIS A 223 4.41 -8.36 0.52
CA HIS A 223 5.40 -8.72 -0.47
C HIS A 223 6.43 -7.62 -0.63
N THR A 224 7.69 -8.02 -0.80
CA THR A 224 8.79 -7.14 -1.21
C THR A 224 9.65 -7.86 -2.26
N PRO A 225 10.17 -7.15 -3.29
CA PRO A 225 11.02 -7.78 -4.29
C PRO A 225 12.27 -8.41 -3.67
N PHE A 226 12.66 -9.60 -4.17
CA PHE A 226 13.87 -10.30 -3.73
C PHE A 226 15.11 -9.42 -3.87
N SER A 227 15.23 -8.68 -4.97
CA SER A 227 16.35 -7.76 -5.23
C SER A 227 16.52 -6.68 -4.15
N VAL A 228 15.42 -6.27 -3.51
CA VAL A 228 15.40 -5.27 -2.45
C VAL A 228 15.75 -5.90 -1.10
N ALA A 229 15.09 -7.01 -0.75
CA ALA A 229 15.13 -7.56 0.60
C ALA A 229 16.20 -8.64 0.83
N ARG A 230 16.83 -9.19 -0.22
CA ARG A 230 17.91 -10.19 -0.07
C ARG A 230 19.04 -9.73 0.85
N LYS A 231 19.29 -8.41 0.91
CA LYS A 231 20.33 -7.78 1.72
C LYS A 231 19.91 -7.57 3.20
N TRP A 232 18.67 -7.86 3.56
CA TRP A 232 18.16 -7.72 4.93
C TRP A 232 18.51 -8.94 5.79
N PHE A 233 18.74 -10.09 5.16
CA PHE A 233 19.05 -11.34 5.81
C PHE A 233 20.56 -11.60 5.79
N SER A 234 21.08 -12.25 6.83
CA SER A 234 22.46 -12.72 6.85
C SER A 234 22.65 -13.80 5.77
N GLN A 235 23.84 -13.84 5.15
CA GLN A 235 24.14 -14.75 4.03
C GLN A 235 23.91 -16.24 4.38
N ASN A 236 24.00 -16.59 5.66
CA ASN A 236 23.86 -17.95 6.16
C ASN A 236 22.43 -18.31 6.55
N ARG A 237 21.49 -17.36 6.58
CA ARG A 237 20.10 -17.63 6.97
C ARG A 237 19.37 -18.31 5.81
N GLN A 238 19.04 -19.58 5.98
CA GLN A 238 18.19 -20.30 5.05
C GLN A 238 16.72 -20.00 5.37
N LEU A 239 16.07 -19.22 4.52
CA LEU A 239 14.63 -18.99 4.60
C LEU A 239 13.88 -20.12 3.86
N PRO A 240 12.69 -20.50 4.34
CA PRO A 240 11.79 -21.38 3.61
C PRO A 240 11.61 -20.90 2.17
N ARG A 241 11.58 -21.84 1.22
CA ARG A 241 11.36 -21.56 -0.19
C ARG A 241 10.03 -22.14 -0.64
N ARG A 242 9.26 -21.34 -1.37
CA ARG A 242 8.02 -21.78 -2.00
C ARG A 242 8.06 -21.46 -3.48
N ASN A 243 7.84 -22.47 -4.31
CA ASN A 243 7.59 -22.22 -5.72
C ASN A 243 6.18 -21.64 -5.85
N ARG A 244 6.02 -20.56 -6.61
CA ARG A 244 4.71 -19.92 -6.85
C ARG A 244 3.74 -20.77 -7.68
N GLY A 245 3.99 -22.08 -7.81
CA GLY A 245 3.24 -22.98 -8.71
C GLY A 245 1.75 -22.81 -8.52
N HIS A 246 1.04 -22.45 -9.61
CA HIS A 246 -0.41 -22.26 -9.83
C HIS A 246 -1.37 -21.89 -8.68
N GLN A 247 -0.90 -21.59 -7.47
CA GLN A 247 -1.73 -21.18 -6.37
C GLN A 247 -2.14 -19.74 -6.64
N GLN A 248 -3.45 -19.55 -6.82
CA GLN A 248 -4.08 -18.25 -6.70
C GLN A 248 -3.59 -17.62 -5.39
N GLU A 249 -3.19 -16.35 -5.46
CA GLU A 249 -3.00 -15.49 -4.30
C GLU A 249 -4.23 -15.71 -3.39
N GLN A 250 -4.04 -16.37 -2.24
CA GLN A 250 -5.14 -16.67 -1.35
C GLN A 250 -5.76 -15.35 -0.93
N GLY A 251 -6.99 -15.11 -1.38
CA GLY A 251 -7.63 -13.80 -1.49
C GLY A 251 -7.83 -13.04 -0.19
N LEU A 252 -6.76 -12.52 0.41
CA LEU A 252 -6.79 -11.51 1.46
C LEU A 252 -6.73 -10.12 0.84
N THR A 253 -7.74 -9.76 0.03
CA THR A 253 -7.97 -8.41 -0.54
C THR A 253 -6.70 -7.59 -0.88
N PHE A 254 -5.66 -8.22 -1.43
CA PHE A 254 -4.47 -7.52 -1.91
C PHE A 254 -4.84 -6.79 -3.18
N GLY A 255 -4.73 -5.46 -3.22
CA GLY A 255 -4.85 -4.82 -4.54
C GLY A 255 -5.48 -3.46 -4.57
N ARG A 256 -6.42 -3.17 -3.69
CA ARG A 256 -7.27 -2.01 -3.91
C ARG A 256 -6.64 -0.72 -3.36
N PRO A 257 -6.88 0.41 -4.04
CA PRO A 257 -6.73 1.73 -3.45
C PRO A 257 -7.58 1.88 -2.18
N ILE A 258 -7.15 2.76 -1.27
CA ILE A 258 -7.97 3.15 -0.13
C ILE A 258 -9.24 3.84 -0.62
N THR A 259 -10.37 3.55 0.03
CA THR A 259 -11.64 4.22 -0.25
C THR A 259 -11.75 5.52 0.55
N GLU A 260 -12.60 6.45 0.09
CA GLU A 260 -12.83 7.73 0.79
C GLU A 260 -13.31 7.51 2.24
N ARG A 261 -14.21 6.55 2.47
CA ARG A 261 -14.68 6.18 3.82
C ARG A 261 -13.57 5.69 4.74
N GLU A 262 -12.63 4.90 4.23
CA GLU A 262 -11.49 4.41 4.99
C GLU A 262 -10.50 5.52 5.28
N ALA A 263 -10.22 6.39 4.29
CA ALA A 263 -9.31 7.51 4.48
C ALA A 263 -9.82 8.53 5.51
N ARG A 264 -11.15 8.67 5.67
CA ARG A 264 -11.77 9.46 6.75
C ARG A 264 -11.76 8.75 8.10
N ALA A 265 -11.89 7.43 8.08
CA ALA A 265 -11.88 6.62 9.30
C ALA A 265 -10.47 6.51 9.89
N LEU A 266 -9.48 6.34 9.01
CA LEU A 266 -8.07 6.16 9.33
C LEU A 266 -7.22 7.14 8.50
N PRO A 267 -7.05 8.37 8.98
CA PRO A 267 -6.28 9.42 8.32
C PRO A 267 -4.85 9.00 7.98
N MET A 268 -4.33 9.49 6.86
CA MET A 268 -2.99 9.13 6.40
C MET A 268 -1.91 9.51 7.42
N ASP A 269 -2.04 10.67 8.08
CA ASP A 269 -1.08 11.10 9.10
C ASP A 269 -1.08 10.19 10.33
N GLU A 270 -2.24 9.66 10.75
CA GLU A 270 -2.32 8.64 11.81
C GLU A 270 -1.53 7.38 11.42
N VAL A 271 -1.74 6.87 10.21
CA VAL A 271 -1.01 5.70 9.70
C VAL A 271 0.50 5.94 9.70
N LEU A 272 0.95 7.10 9.21
CA LEU A 272 2.38 7.43 9.18
C LEU A 272 2.97 7.50 10.59
N LYS A 273 2.33 8.23 11.51
CA LYS A 273 2.78 8.37 12.91
C LYS A 273 2.93 7.01 13.60
N GLN A 274 1.98 6.10 13.39
CA GLN A 274 2.00 4.78 14.03
C GLN A 274 3.13 3.89 13.48
N LEU A 275 3.42 3.98 12.19
CA LEU A 275 4.54 3.26 11.58
C LEU A 275 5.90 3.87 11.94
N ASP A 276 5.99 5.20 12.03
CA ASP A 276 7.21 5.87 12.49
C ASP A 276 7.49 5.55 13.96
N PHE A 277 6.47 5.54 14.82
CA PHE A 277 6.62 5.12 16.22
C PHE A 277 7.14 3.68 16.34
N PHE A 278 6.65 2.76 15.51
CA PHE A 278 7.18 1.40 15.44
C PHE A 278 8.67 1.38 15.05
N LEU A 279 9.06 2.17 14.05
CA LEU A 279 10.46 2.27 13.60
C LEU A 279 11.39 2.95 14.62
N GLU A 280 10.87 3.84 15.46
CA GLU A 280 11.62 4.43 16.57
C GLU A 280 11.84 3.43 17.71
N LYS A 281 10.89 2.51 17.91
CA LYS A 281 10.99 1.44 18.92
C LYS A 281 11.94 0.29 18.49
N TYR A 282 12.07 0.01 17.19
CA TYR A 282 12.72 -1.20 16.64
C TYR A 282 13.62 -0.96 15.43
#